data_AF-A0A5C5VF49-F1
#
_entry.id   AF-A0A5C5VF49-F1
#
_cell.length_a   1.000
_cell.length_b   1.000
_cell.length_c   1.000
_cell.angle_alpha   90.00
_cell.angle_beta   90.00
_cell.angle_gamma   90.00
#
_symmetry.space_group_name_H-M   'P 1'
#
loop_
_entity.id
_entity.type
_entity.pdbx_description
1 polymer ?
#
loop_
_entity_poly.entity_id
_entity_poly.type
_entity_poly.pdbx_seq_one_letter_code
_entity_poly.pdbx_strand_id
1 'polypeptide(L)'
;MNDRRKVRARQAAFRLLALAVVAGATARAPAGDLAIPPDPTATPPTGFWANAAWACRRVRLRCQTSAAGKFLTNAIRPISKLTGGIIPVPNDNHFAGAMELHSTKPAGMAPGATPKPPPPPPPGVAAAAKIKAEKAQAKIRREAVAYLAGLDCRYYPEAEAALIASLRADRDECVRLEAARALLSGCCCTPATEKALRISASGTDEDGNPCERSNLVRQTALAAWQKCQQCGVAAPLTPPEAPVSAAPIDDGLVPASYTDPAPPDSASTRQPLPAADQSPDSPNGGLLDLWRASAR
;
A
#
# COMPACT_ATOMS: atom_id res chain seq x y z
N MET A 1 -10.11 -6.67 45.59
CA MET A 1 -11.29 -5.77 45.64
C MET A 1 -11.03 -4.29 45.22
N ASN A 2 -9.83 -3.92 44.77
CA ASN A 2 -9.50 -2.52 44.44
C ASN A 2 -9.65 -2.10 42.96
N ASP A 3 -9.84 -3.05 42.03
CA ASP A 3 -9.87 -2.71 40.59
C ASP A 3 -11.24 -2.24 40.07
N ARG A 4 -12.34 -2.74 40.64
CA ARG A 4 -13.69 -2.44 40.14
C ARG A 4 -14.13 -0.99 40.40
N ARG A 5 -13.52 -0.30 41.38
CA ARG A 5 -13.81 1.12 41.66
C ARG A 5 -13.16 2.06 40.64
N LYS A 6 -11.97 1.71 40.10
CA LYS A 6 -11.26 2.52 39.10
C LYS A 6 -11.95 2.50 37.73
N VAL A 7 -12.56 1.37 37.37
CA VAL A 7 -13.30 1.23 36.10
C VAL A 7 -14.58 2.07 36.10
N ARG A 8 -15.31 2.13 37.23
CA ARG A 8 -16.55 2.92 37.34
C ARG A 8 -16.31 4.44 37.34
N ALA A 9 -15.21 4.90 37.93
CA ALA A 9 -14.86 6.34 37.90
C ALA A 9 -14.52 6.84 36.48
N ARG A 10 -13.89 6.00 35.65
CA ARG A 10 -13.57 6.34 34.25
C ARG A 10 -14.79 6.36 33.33
N GLN A 11 -15.78 5.50 33.58
CA GLN A 11 -17.04 5.50 32.82
C GLN A 11 -17.94 6.70 33.13
N ALA A 12 -17.91 7.23 34.35
CA ALA A 12 -18.68 8.42 34.73
C ALA A 12 -18.12 9.71 34.11
N ALA A 13 -16.79 9.84 34.01
CA ALA A 13 -16.16 11.00 33.38
C ALA A 13 -16.40 11.09 31.87
N PHE A 14 -16.54 9.95 31.19
CA PHE A 14 -16.78 9.92 29.74
C PHE A 14 -18.21 10.31 29.34
N ARG A 15 -19.20 10.14 30.24
CA ARG A 15 -20.59 10.53 29.98
C ARG A 15 -20.88 12.01 30.17
N LEU A 16 -20.05 12.73 30.94
CA LEU A 16 -20.24 14.16 31.20
C LEU A 16 -19.64 15.08 30.13
N LEU A 17 -18.78 14.57 29.23
CA LEU A 17 -18.18 15.37 28.15
C LEU A 17 -18.98 15.33 26.83
N ALA A 18 -20.03 14.52 26.74
CA ALA A 18 -20.80 14.30 25.51
C ALA A 18 -22.00 15.26 25.33
N LEU A 19 -22.20 16.23 26.24
CA LEU A 19 -23.42 17.05 26.26
C LEU A 19 -23.23 18.53 25.88
N ALA A 20 -22.15 18.91 25.18
CA ALA A 20 -21.87 20.31 24.84
C ALA A 20 -21.45 20.52 23.38
N VAL A 21 -22.25 20.05 22.41
CA VAL A 21 -22.18 20.53 21.01
C VAL A 21 -23.59 20.59 20.41
N VAL A 22 -24.36 21.60 20.78
CA VAL A 22 -25.49 22.09 19.97
C VAL A 22 -25.59 23.60 20.15
N ALA A 23 -24.99 24.37 19.26
CA ALA A 23 -25.39 25.76 18.98
C ALA A 23 -24.70 26.30 17.71
N GLY A 24 -25.50 26.48 16.65
CA GLY A 24 -25.45 27.63 15.75
C GLY A 24 -24.29 27.74 14.75
N ALA A 25 -24.60 27.63 13.46
CA ALA A 25 -24.55 28.76 12.51
C ALA A 25 -24.79 28.27 11.08
N THR A 26 -26.02 28.45 10.62
CA THR A 26 -26.40 28.50 9.20
C THR A 26 -25.92 29.84 8.62
N ALA A 27 -25.01 29.82 7.65
CA ALA A 27 -24.73 30.98 6.81
C ALA A 27 -24.54 30.52 5.36
N ARG A 28 -25.52 30.89 4.53
CA ARG A 28 -25.60 30.71 3.08
C ARG A 28 -25.19 32.03 2.43
N ALA A 29 -24.21 32.02 1.52
CA ALA A 29 -23.83 33.16 0.67
C ALA A 29 -23.03 32.64 -0.57
N PRO A 30 -22.92 33.41 -1.67
CA PRO A 30 -23.42 32.97 -2.98
C PRO A 30 -22.36 32.43 -3.95
N ALA A 31 -22.89 31.82 -5.01
CA ALA A 31 -22.16 31.29 -6.16
C ALA A 31 -21.23 32.34 -6.80
N GLY A 32 -20.00 31.91 -7.05
CA GLY A 32 -19.06 32.53 -7.96
C GLY A 32 -18.40 31.42 -8.77
N ASP A 33 -18.85 31.27 -10.01
CA ASP A 33 -18.26 30.40 -11.02
C ASP A 33 -16.81 30.80 -11.30
N LEU A 34 -15.87 29.93 -10.95
CA LEU A 34 -14.63 29.73 -11.71
C LEU A 34 -14.23 28.25 -11.58
N ALA A 35 -14.61 27.50 -12.62
CA ALA A 35 -14.33 26.09 -12.81
C ALA A 35 -12.81 25.84 -12.95
N ILE A 36 -12.30 24.95 -12.11
CA ILE A 36 -11.06 24.21 -12.33
C ILE A 36 -11.52 22.75 -12.55
N PRO A 37 -11.06 22.04 -13.60
CA PRO A 37 -11.45 20.66 -13.80
C PRO A 37 -11.01 19.81 -12.59
N PRO A 38 -11.90 19.01 -11.97
CA PRO A 38 -11.50 18.10 -10.90
C PRO A 38 -10.64 16.96 -11.47
N ASP A 39 -9.55 16.67 -10.76
CA ASP A 39 -8.75 15.46 -10.93
C ASP A 39 -9.66 14.22 -10.72
N PRO A 40 -9.83 13.31 -11.70
CA PRO A 40 -10.94 12.35 -11.69
C PRO A 40 -10.79 11.12 -10.75
N THR A 41 -9.82 11.08 -9.83
CA THR A 41 -9.57 9.84 -9.05
C THR A 41 -9.52 9.97 -7.53
N ALA A 42 -9.90 11.12 -6.95
CA ALA A 42 -10.14 11.22 -5.51
C ALA A 42 -11.65 11.20 -5.22
N THR A 43 -12.25 10.01 -5.20
CA THR A 43 -13.64 9.86 -4.73
C THR A 43 -13.75 10.46 -3.32
N PRO A 44 -14.61 11.48 -3.09
CA PRO A 44 -14.78 12.03 -1.76
C PRO A 44 -15.30 10.92 -0.84
N PRO A 45 -14.85 10.86 0.43
CA PRO A 45 -15.30 9.86 1.37
C PRO A 45 -16.83 9.94 1.51
N THR A 46 -17.55 8.97 0.97
CA THR A 46 -19.02 8.94 1.04
C THR A 46 -19.44 8.32 2.38
N GLY A 47 -20.21 9.09 3.16
CA GLY A 47 -20.78 8.65 4.44
C GLY A 47 -20.69 9.72 5.53
N PHE A 48 -21.70 9.80 6.39
CA PHE A 48 -21.78 10.76 7.50
C PHE A 48 -20.53 10.71 8.40
N TRP A 49 -20.11 9.50 8.78
CA TRP A 49 -18.93 9.29 9.63
C TRP A 49 -17.61 9.61 8.91
N ALA A 50 -17.55 9.36 7.60
CA ALA A 50 -16.37 9.65 6.80
C ALA A 50 -16.21 11.18 6.60
N ASN A 51 -17.33 11.89 6.39
CA ASN A 51 -17.39 13.35 6.37
C ASN A 51 -17.09 13.98 7.74
N ALA A 52 -17.59 13.41 8.83
CA ALA A 52 -17.30 13.88 10.19
C ALA A 52 -15.81 13.68 10.54
N ALA A 53 -15.24 12.53 10.21
CA ALA A 53 -13.81 12.26 10.40
C ALA A 53 -12.94 13.22 9.56
N TRP A 54 -13.35 13.49 8.33
CA TRP A 54 -12.67 14.44 7.45
C TRP A 54 -12.77 15.88 7.97
N ALA A 55 -13.94 16.31 8.44
CA ALA A 55 -14.14 17.62 9.05
C ALA A 55 -13.33 17.78 10.34
N CYS A 56 -13.33 16.79 11.23
CA CYS A 56 -12.50 16.76 12.43
C CYS A 56 -11.01 16.84 12.10
N ARG A 57 -10.55 16.14 11.05
CA ARG A 57 -9.17 16.23 10.58
C ARG A 57 -8.83 17.65 10.09
N ARG A 58 -9.75 18.30 9.38
CA ARG A 58 -9.57 19.67 8.86
C ARG A 58 -9.56 20.73 9.97
N VAL A 59 -10.44 20.60 10.96
CA VAL A 59 -10.46 21.47 12.15
C VAL A 59 -9.19 21.27 12.96
N ARG A 60 -8.78 20.02 13.19
CA ARG A 60 -7.51 19.72 13.87
C ARG A 60 -6.31 20.31 13.16
N LEU A 61 -6.26 20.21 11.82
CA LEU A 61 -5.20 20.82 11.01
C LEU A 61 -5.22 22.36 11.12
N ARG A 62 -6.39 23.00 11.04
CA ARG A 62 -6.51 24.46 11.23
C ARG A 62 -6.10 24.92 12.63
N CYS A 63 -6.48 24.17 13.67
CA CYS A 63 -6.04 24.46 15.03
C CYS A 63 -4.51 24.34 15.14
N GLN A 64 -3.90 23.32 14.54
CA GLN A 64 -2.45 23.12 14.56
C GLN A 64 -1.66 24.16 13.77
N THR A 65 -2.19 24.67 12.65
CA THR A 65 -1.50 25.69 11.83
C THR A 65 -1.75 27.13 12.29
N SER A 66 -2.82 27.38 13.04
CA SER A 66 -3.15 28.70 13.59
C SER A 66 -2.07 29.27 14.52
N ALA A 67 -2.01 30.60 14.65
CA ALA A 67 -1.11 31.27 15.60
C ALA A 67 -1.34 30.80 17.05
N ALA A 68 -2.61 30.57 17.43
CA ALA A 68 -2.96 30.02 18.73
C ALA A 68 -2.45 28.59 18.92
N GLY A 69 -2.51 27.75 17.87
CA GLY A 69 -1.94 26.40 17.90
C GLY A 69 -0.43 26.39 18.02
N LYS A 70 0.25 27.25 17.26
CA LYS A 70 1.71 27.43 17.35
C LYS A 70 2.13 27.92 18.74
N PHE A 71 1.38 28.84 19.33
CA PHE A 71 1.59 29.30 20.71
C PHE A 71 1.40 28.16 21.72
N LEU A 72 0.30 27.41 21.63
CA LEU A 72 0.01 26.32 22.55
C LEU A 72 1.04 25.18 22.44
N THR A 73 1.48 24.83 21.23
CA THR A 73 2.54 23.84 21.02
C THR A 73 3.86 24.31 21.63
N ASN A 74 4.24 25.58 21.46
CA ASN A 74 5.45 26.13 22.06
C ASN A 74 5.36 26.25 23.59
N ALA A 75 4.18 26.50 24.14
CA ALA A 75 3.95 26.55 25.59
C ALA A 75 3.99 25.16 26.24
N ILE A 76 3.52 24.11 25.56
CA ILE A 76 3.46 22.74 26.09
C ILE A 76 4.81 22.00 25.94
N ARG A 77 5.64 22.33 24.94
CA ARG A 77 6.96 21.72 24.72
C ARG A 77 7.88 21.70 25.96
N PRO A 78 8.10 22.80 26.72
CA PRO A 78 8.95 22.75 27.91
C PRO A 78 8.37 21.85 29.01
N ILE A 79 7.04 21.85 29.16
CA ILE A 79 6.34 21.01 30.15
C ILE A 79 6.41 19.54 29.76
N SER A 80 6.26 19.20 28.48
CA SER A 80 6.44 17.84 27.98
C SER A 80 7.86 17.33 28.20
N LYS A 81 8.88 18.19 27.97
CA LYS A 81 10.28 17.85 28.28
C LYS A 81 10.52 17.63 29.77
N LEU A 82 9.94 18.47 30.64
CA LEU A 82 10.04 18.32 32.10
C LEU A 82 9.30 17.08 32.62
N THR A 83 8.21 16.67 31.95
CA THR A 83 7.42 15.49 32.33
C THR A 83 7.87 14.20 31.63
N GLY A 84 9.05 14.21 30.99
CA GLY A 84 9.59 13.02 30.32
C GLY A 84 8.72 12.50 29.18
N GLY A 85 7.93 13.37 28.55
CA GLY A 85 7.02 13.00 27.45
C GLY A 85 5.68 12.39 27.90
N ILE A 86 5.37 12.37 29.20
CA ILE A 86 4.05 11.90 29.71
C ILE A 86 2.92 12.77 29.16
N ILE A 87 3.16 14.06 28.99
CA ILE A 87 2.24 14.97 28.28
C ILE A 87 2.62 14.96 26.80
N PRO A 88 1.83 14.31 25.93
CA PRO A 88 2.15 14.24 24.51
C PRO A 88 2.08 15.64 23.91
N VAL A 89 3.19 16.10 23.33
CA VAL A 89 3.16 17.28 22.45
C VAL A 89 2.39 16.87 21.20
N PRO A 90 1.43 17.69 20.72
CA PRO A 90 0.81 17.46 19.43
C PRO A 90 1.91 17.33 18.37
N ASN A 91 1.95 16.21 17.65
CA ASN A 91 2.98 15.96 16.64
C ASN A 91 3.15 17.17 15.72
N ASP A 92 4.37 17.67 15.63
CA ASP A 92 4.78 18.62 14.61
C ASP A 92 4.62 17.90 13.28
N ASN A 93 3.46 18.08 12.65
CA ASN A 93 3.19 17.50 11.35
C ASN A 93 4.09 18.24 10.37
N HIS A 94 5.34 17.79 10.22
CA HIS A 94 6.27 18.23 9.17
C HIS A 94 5.59 18.12 7.79
N PHE A 95 4.63 17.18 7.65
CA PHE A 95 3.73 17.03 6.52
C PHE A 95 2.73 18.19 6.34
N ALA A 96 2.13 18.70 7.43
CA ALA A 96 1.22 19.85 7.38
C ALA A 96 1.99 21.16 7.13
N GLY A 97 3.19 21.31 7.71
CA GLY A 97 4.08 22.44 7.43
C GLY A 97 4.63 22.43 5.99
N ALA A 98 4.93 21.25 5.44
CA ALA A 98 5.33 21.10 4.04
C ALA A 98 4.15 21.38 3.08
N MET A 99 2.94 20.93 3.41
CA MET A 99 1.74 21.30 2.66
C MET A 99 1.45 22.81 2.72
N GLU A 100 1.69 23.48 3.86
CA GLU A 100 1.48 24.92 4.02
C GLU A 100 2.53 25.74 3.23
N LEU A 101 3.78 25.28 3.18
CA LEU A 101 4.87 25.84 2.36
C LEU A 101 4.68 25.66 0.84
N HIS A 102 3.99 24.60 0.43
CA HIS A 102 3.67 24.32 -0.99
C HIS A 102 2.25 24.73 -1.38
N SER A 103 1.42 25.17 -0.43
CA SER A 103 0.13 25.79 -0.72
C SER A 103 0.33 27.26 -1.10
N THR A 104 -0.20 27.63 -2.26
CA THR A 104 0.09 28.84 -3.03
C THR A 104 -0.44 30.17 -2.46
N LYS A 105 -0.35 30.40 -1.15
CA LYS A 105 -0.46 31.74 -0.56
C LYS A 105 -0.06 31.74 0.92
N PRO A 106 0.98 32.47 1.35
CA PRO A 106 1.17 32.73 2.77
C PRO A 106 -0.02 33.53 3.29
N ALA A 107 -0.71 33.00 4.31
CA ALA A 107 -1.81 33.66 4.98
C ALA A 107 -1.28 34.88 5.76
N GLY A 108 -1.51 36.08 5.24
CA GLY A 108 -1.12 37.35 5.88
C GLY A 108 -0.87 38.53 4.93
N MET A 109 -0.77 38.32 3.61
CA MET A 109 -0.61 39.43 2.67
C MET A 109 -1.96 39.98 2.20
N ALA A 110 -2.10 41.31 2.24
CA ALA A 110 -3.22 42.05 1.67
C ALA A 110 -3.49 41.62 0.21
N PRO A 111 -4.76 41.61 -0.24
CA PRO A 111 -5.11 41.28 -1.62
C PRO A 111 -4.49 42.32 -2.57
N GLY A 112 -3.33 42.00 -3.16
CA GLY A 112 -2.64 42.87 -4.12
C GLY A 112 -1.11 42.94 -3.98
N ALA A 113 -0.51 42.47 -2.88
CA ALA A 113 0.94 42.46 -2.74
C ALA A 113 1.53 41.13 -3.27
N THR A 114 2.04 41.12 -4.51
CA THR A 114 2.94 40.05 -4.97
C THR A 114 4.28 40.21 -4.26
N PRO A 115 4.69 39.29 -3.36
CA PRO A 115 6.02 39.36 -2.78
C PRO A 115 7.05 39.24 -3.92
N LYS A 116 8.04 40.14 -3.93
CA LYS A 116 9.19 40.04 -4.83
C LYS A 116 9.76 38.62 -4.68
N PRO A 117 9.88 37.84 -5.77
CA PRO A 117 10.32 36.46 -5.67
C PRO A 117 11.67 36.44 -4.95
N PRO A 118 11.86 35.56 -3.95
CA PRO A 118 13.16 35.42 -3.32
C PRO A 118 14.19 35.09 -4.39
N PRO A 119 15.44 35.58 -4.25
CA PRO A 119 16.49 35.29 -5.22
C PRO A 119 16.57 33.77 -5.43
N PRO A 120 16.72 33.31 -6.69
CA PRO A 120 16.73 31.88 -6.98
C PRO A 120 17.83 31.21 -6.14
N PRO A 121 17.52 30.11 -5.45
CA PRO A 121 18.52 29.39 -4.67
C PRO A 121 19.67 28.98 -5.60
N PRO A 122 20.92 28.96 -5.10
CA PRO A 122 22.05 28.50 -5.88
C PRO A 122 21.76 27.08 -6.39
N PRO A 123 22.23 26.72 -7.60
CA PRO A 123 21.80 25.52 -8.31
C PRO A 123 22.03 24.23 -7.50
N GLY A 124 23.11 24.16 -6.71
CA GLY A 124 23.38 23.02 -5.83
C GLY A 124 22.35 22.81 -4.71
N VAL A 125 21.81 23.89 -4.14
CA VAL A 125 20.81 23.81 -3.06
C VAL A 125 19.46 23.35 -3.61
N ALA A 126 19.08 23.84 -4.80
CA ALA A 126 17.89 23.38 -5.51
C ALA A 126 17.99 21.87 -5.84
N ALA A 127 19.14 21.39 -6.31
CA ALA A 127 19.37 19.98 -6.59
C ALA A 127 19.33 19.12 -5.31
N ALA A 128 19.98 19.58 -4.23
CA ALA A 128 19.98 18.86 -2.96
C ALA A 128 18.57 18.73 -2.35
N ALA A 129 17.73 19.76 -2.47
CA ALA A 129 16.34 19.72 -2.02
C ALA A 129 15.51 18.68 -2.79
N LYS A 130 15.66 18.60 -4.12
CA LYS A 130 15.01 17.57 -4.96
C LYS A 130 15.47 16.17 -4.58
N ILE A 131 16.78 15.94 -4.46
CA ILE A 131 17.35 14.65 -4.06
C ILE A 131 16.84 14.23 -2.67
N LYS A 132 16.73 15.17 -1.73
CA LYS A 132 16.21 14.88 -0.39
C LYS A 132 14.74 14.46 -0.43
N ALA A 133 13.92 15.12 -1.26
CA ALA A 133 12.53 14.73 -1.45
C ALA A 133 12.40 13.35 -2.11
N GLU A 134 13.18 13.07 -3.16
CA GLU A 134 13.22 11.78 -3.84
C GLU A 134 13.66 10.64 -2.90
N LYS A 135 14.69 10.88 -2.08
CA LYS A 135 15.15 9.92 -1.07
C LYS A 135 14.12 9.67 0.03
N ALA A 136 13.34 10.68 0.42
CA ALA A 136 12.25 10.50 1.39
C ALA A 136 11.15 9.56 0.85
N GLN A 137 10.96 9.53 -0.48
CA GLN A 137 10.01 8.63 -1.14
C GLN A 137 10.57 7.22 -1.39
N ALA A 138 11.87 6.99 -1.19
CA ALA A 138 12.50 5.69 -1.46
C ALA A 138 11.82 4.53 -0.72
N LYS A 139 11.41 4.76 0.53
CA LYS A 139 10.69 3.77 1.32
C LYS A 139 9.36 3.36 0.68
N ILE A 140 8.62 4.34 0.16
CA ILE A 140 7.33 4.11 -0.50
C ILE A 140 7.54 3.32 -1.80
N ARG A 141 8.55 3.68 -2.60
CA ARG A 141 8.88 2.94 -3.83
C ARG A 141 9.28 1.51 -3.53
N ARG A 142 10.05 1.29 -2.45
CA ARG A 142 10.41 -0.06 -1.99
C ARG A 142 9.18 -0.90 -1.60
N GLU A 143 8.24 -0.31 -0.88
CA GLU A 143 6.98 -0.98 -0.51
C GLU A 143 6.12 -1.28 -1.75
N ALA A 144 6.10 -0.38 -2.74
CA ALA A 144 5.43 -0.63 -4.02
C ALA A 144 6.06 -1.81 -4.77
N VAL A 145 7.40 -1.88 -4.85
CA VAL A 145 8.12 -3.01 -5.45
C VAL A 145 7.81 -4.33 -4.74
N ALA A 146 7.75 -4.31 -3.41
CA ALA A 146 7.39 -5.50 -2.63
C ALA A 146 5.95 -5.96 -2.90
N TYR A 147 5.02 -5.04 -3.16
CA TYR A 147 3.66 -5.39 -3.57
C TYR A 147 3.65 -6.01 -4.98
N LEU A 148 4.38 -5.42 -5.94
CA LEU A 148 4.49 -5.94 -7.31
C LEU A 148 5.09 -7.35 -7.34
N ALA A 149 5.99 -7.69 -6.40
CA ALA A 149 6.56 -9.02 -6.28
C ALA A 149 5.53 -10.14 -6.08
N GLY A 150 4.37 -9.82 -5.51
CA GLY A 150 3.28 -10.77 -5.28
C GLY A 150 2.34 -10.96 -6.48
N LEU A 151 2.49 -10.16 -7.54
CA LEU A 151 1.64 -10.24 -8.72
C LEU A 151 2.20 -11.25 -9.73
N ASP A 152 1.29 -11.97 -10.39
CA ASP A 152 1.66 -12.85 -11.49
C ASP A 152 1.86 -12.03 -12.78
N CYS A 153 3.10 -11.95 -13.25
CA CYS A 153 3.45 -11.21 -14.46
C CYS A 153 2.73 -11.71 -15.72
N ARG A 154 2.18 -12.93 -15.73
CA ARG A 154 1.36 -13.42 -16.85
C ARG A 154 0.08 -12.62 -17.02
N TYR A 155 -0.52 -12.15 -15.92
CA TYR A 155 -1.76 -11.38 -15.93
C TYR A 155 -1.50 -9.87 -15.87
N TYR A 156 -0.36 -9.46 -15.31
CA TYR A 156 0.00 -8.06 -15.10
C TYR A 156 1.38 -7.73 -15.72
N PRO A 157 1.48 -7.62 -17.06
CA PRO A 157 2.74 -7.28 -17.73
C PRO A 157 3.27 -5.89 -17.35
N GLU A 158 2.41 -4.98 -16.88
CA GLU A 158 2.80 -3.69 -16.33
C GLU A 158 3.61 -3.82 -15.04
N ALA A 159 3.39 -4.88 -14.26
CA ALA A 159 4.16 -5.15 -13.04
C ALA A 159 5.59 -5.56 -13.39
N GLU A 160 5.77 -6.37 -14.43
CA GLU A 160 7.09 -6.73 -14.96
C GLU A 160 7.88 -5.50 -15.41
N ALA A 161 7.25 -4.65 -16.23
CA ALA A 161 7.88 -3.42 -16.71
C ALA A 161 8.30 -2.50 -15.54
N ALA A 162 7.44 -2.39 -14.52
CA ALA A 162 7.74 -1.61 -13.32
C ALA A 162 8.87 -2.23 -12.47
N LEU A 163 8.96 -3.55 -12.37
CA LEU A 163 10.05 -4.25 -11.69
C LEU A 163 11.39 -4.07 -12.43
N ILE A 164 11.40 -4.17 -13.76
CA ILE A 164 12.59 -3.91 -14.59
C ILE A 164 13.04 -2.45 -14.43
N ALA A 165 12.11 -1.49 -14.49
CA ALA A 165 12.41 -0.08 -14.29
C ALA A 165 12.95 0.19 -12.87
N SER A 166 12.37 -0.44 -11.85
CA SER A 166 12.84 -0.32 -10.47
C SER A 166 14.21 -0.95 -10.27
N LEU A 167 14.54 -2.02 -11.00
CA LEU A 167 15.85 -2.65 -10.96
C LEU A 167 16.92 -1.79 -11.64
N ARG A 168 16.64 -1.20 -12.80
CA ARG A 168 17.67 -0.53 -13.63
C ARG A 168 17.74 0.99 -13.48
N ALA A 169 16.61 1.65 -13.26
CA ALA A 169 16.50 3.10 -13.32
C ALA A 169 16.31 3.77 -11.95
N ASP A 170 15.99 3.02 -10.88
CA ASP A 170 15.83 3.64 -9.56
C ASP A 170 17.16 4.17 -9.02
N ARG A 171 17.13 5.36 -8.43
CA ARG A 171 18.33 6.01 -7.89
C ARG A 171 18.79 5.37 -6.59
N ASP A 172 17.86 4.85 -5.79
CA ASP A 172 18.13 4.30 -4.47
C ASP A 172 18.46 2.81 -4.54
N GLU A 173 19.64 2.43 -4.03
CA GLU A 173 20.13 1.04 -4.02
C GLU A 173 19.16 0.08 -3.34
N CYS A 174 18.52 0.50 -2.25
CA CYS A 174 17.58 -0.33 -1.51
C CYS A 174 16.34 -0.71 -2.35
N VAL A 175 15.91 0.16 -3.27
CA VAL A 175 14.79 -0.13 -4.16
C VAL A 175 15.24 -1.12 -5.24
N ARG A 176 16.42 -0.91 -5.83
CA ARG A 176 17.00 -1.84 -6.81
C ARG A 176 17.22 -3.25 -6.21
N LEU A 177 17.68 -3.33 -4.97
CA LEU A 177 17.86 -4.60 -4.26
C LEU A 177 16.53 -5.32 -4.04
N GLU A 178 15.48 -4.61 -3.64
CA GLU A 178 14.15 -5.24 -3.50
C GLU A 178 13.57 -5.64 -4.86
N ALA A 179 13.84 -4.89 -5.93
CA ALA A 179 13.44 -5.31 -7.27
C ALA A 179 14.15 -6.61 -7.69
N ALA A 180 15.45 -6.74 -7.40
CA ALA A 180 16.19 -7.98 -7.64
C ALA A 180 15.64 -9.16 -6.80
N ARG A 181 15.26 -8.93 -5.54
CA ARG A 181 14.63 -9.94 -4.67
C ARG A 181 13.23 -10.34 -5.15
N ALA A 182 12.46 -9.37 -5.62
CA ALA A 182 11.15 -9.59 -6.22
C ALA A 182 11.26 -10.49 -7.45
N LEU A 183 12.20 -10.20 -8.35
CA LEU A 183 12.45 -11.03 -9.54
C LEU A 183 13.03 -12.41 -9.18
N LEU A 184 13.84 -12.51 -8.12
CA LEU A 184 14.32 -13.79 -7.62
C LEU A 184 13.20 -14.68 -7.06
N SER A 185 12.21 -14.09 -6.38
CA SER A 185 11.10 -14.84 -5.77
C SER A 185 9.93 -15.08 -6.73
N GLY A 186 9.65 -14.14 -7.62
CA GLY A 186 8.52 -14.17 -8.56
C GLY A 186 8.68 -15.14 -9.73
N CYS A 187 7.66 -15.15 -10.60
CA CYS A 187 7.55 -15.98 -11.81
C CYS A 187 7.97 -15.27 -13.10
N CYS A 188 8.40 -14.01 -13.02
CA CYS A 188 8.62 -13.12 -14.16
C CYS A 188 9.94 -13.45 -14.88
N CYS A 189 10.01 -14.55 -15.62
CA CYS A 189 11.17 -14.95 -16.40
C CYS A 189 10.92 -14.76 -17.90
N THR A 190 10.78 -13.49 -18.29
CA THR A 190 10.67 -13.07 -19.69
C THR A 190 12.05 -12.71 -20.24
N PRO A 191 12.24 -12.70 -21.58
CA PRO A 191 13.51 -12.28 -22.19
C PRO A 191 13.91 -10.84 -21.83
N ALA A 192 12.93 -9.96 -21.57
CA ALA A 192 13.17 -8.59 -21.12
C ALA A 192 13.76 -8.57 -19.70
N THR A 193 13.16 -9.33 -18.78
CA THR A 193 13.65 -9.47 -17.40
C THR A 193 15.04 -10.10 -17.38
N GLU A 194 15.26 -11.17 -18.15
CA GLU A 194 16.58 -11.82 -18.23
C GLU A 194 17.67 -10.87 -18.75
N LYS A 195 17.36 -10.06 -19.77
CA LYS A 195 18.29 -9.04 -20.27
C LYS A 195 18.62 -8.03 -19.17
N ALA A 196 17.61 -7.52 -18.47
CA ALA A 196 17.81 -6.56 -17.37
C ALA A 196 18.64 -7.15 -16.22
N LEU A 197 18.39 -8.40 -15.84
CA LEU A 197 19.14 -9.10 -14.81
C LEU A 197 20.60 -9.38 -15.24
N ARG A 198 20.83 -9.78 -16.48
CA ARG A 198 22.18 -9.99 -17.04
C ARG A 198 23.00 -8.69 -17.01
N ILE A 199 22.42 -7.58 -17.46
CA ILE A 199 23.07 -6.26 -17.44
C ILE A 199 23.37 -5.85 -15.99
N SER A 200 22.40 -6.02 -15.08
CA SER A 200 22.58 -5.71 -13.66
C SER A 200 23.67 -6.56 -13.00
N ALA A 201 23.75 -7.85 -13.30
CA ALA A 201 24.76 -8.76 -12.75
C ALA A 201 26.17 -8.45 -13.28
N SER A 202 26.29 -8.22 -14.59
CA SER A 202 27.56 -7.85 -15.24
C SER A 202 28.03 -6.45 -14.85
N GLY A 203 27.10 -5.55 -14.49
CA GLY A 203 27.40 -4.17 -14.14
C GLY A 203 27.69 -3.31 -15.37
N THR A 204 27.08 -3.61 -16.51
CA THR A 204 27.22 -2.82 -17.74
C THR A 204 26.11 -1.76 -17.86
N ASP A 205 26.27 -0.84 -18.81
CA ASP A 205 25.37 0.26 -19.15
C ASP A 205 24.77 0.09 -20.57
N GLU A 206 24.67 -1.16 -21.05
CA GLU A 206 24.18 -1.52 -22.39
C GLU A 206 22.77 -0.98 -22.71
N ASP A 207 21.95 -0.72 -21.68
CA ASP A 207 20.58 -0.22 -21.77
C ASP A 207 20.45 1.29 -21.58
N GLY A 208 21.57 2.02 -21.48
CA GLY A 208 21.60 3.47 -21.24
C GLY A 208 21.31 3.88 -19.79
N ASN A 209 21.10 2.91 -18.90
CA ASN A 209 20.99 3.14 -17.46
C ASN A 209 22.38 3.08 -16.80
N PRO A 210 22.60 3.75 -15.65
CA PRO A 210 23.87 3.69 -14.95
C PRO A 210 24.27 2.26 -14.59
N CYS A 211 25.56 1.97 -14.65
CA CYS A 211 26.11 0.68 -14.27
C CYS A 211 25.85 0.35 -12.78
N GLU A 212 25.52 -0.91 -12.48
CA GLU A 212 25.28 -1.33 -11.10
C GLU A 212 26.57 -1.36 -10.29
N ARG A 213 26.66 -0.51 -9.27
CA ARG A 213 27.83 -0.41 -8.38
C ARG A 213 27.75 -1.28 -7.14
N SER A 214 26.55 -1.69 -6.72
CA SER A 214 26.36 -2.45 -5.48
C SER A 214 26.59 -3.94 -5.69
N ASN A 215 27.54 -4.52 -4.96
CA ASN A 215 27.81 -5.96 -5.01
C ASN A 215 26.59 -6.78 -4.57
N LEU A 216 25.78 -6.28 -3.62
CA LEU A 216 24.58 -6.99 -3.15
C LEU A 216 23.52 -7.10 -4.25
N VAL A 217 23.28 -5.99 -4.96
CA VAL A 217 22.34 -5.97 -6.09
C VAL A 217 22.83 -6.90 -7.20
N ARG A 218 24.13 -6.84 -7.54
CA ARG A 218 24.74 -7.69 -8.58
C ARG A 218 24.62 -9.18 -8.25
N GLN A 219 24.93 -9.58 -7.02
CA GLN A 219 24.83 -10.98 -6.58
C GLN A 219 23.38 -11.48 -6.60
N THR A 220 22.44 -10.66 -6.11
CA THR A 220 21.02 -11.01 -6.11
C THR A 220 20.47 -11.11 -7.54
N ALA A 221 20.86 -10.18 -8.41
CA ALA A 221 20.49 -10.20 -9.83
C ALA A 221 21.07 -11.43 -10.55
N LEU A 222 22.30 -11.83 -10.24
CA LEU A 222 22.90 -13.05 -10.77
C LEU A 222 22.11 -14.30 -10.36
N ALA A 223 21.73 -14.40 -9.08
CA ALA A 223 20.91 -15.51 -8.59
C ALA A 223 19.54 -15.55 -9.27
N ALA A 224 18.90 -14.39 -9.44
CA ALA A 224 17.62 -14.28 -10.15
C ALA A 224 17.75 -14.69 -11.62
N TRP A 225 18.84 -14.28 -12.28
CA TRP A 225 19.11 -14.63 -13.67
C TRP A 225 19.33 -16.13 -13.85
N GLN A 226 20.12 -16.76 -12.96
CA GLN A 226 20.34 -18.20 -12.94
C GLN A 226 19.04 -18.97 -12.72
N LYS A 227 18.16 -18.48 -11.83
CA LYS A 227 16.82 -19.05 -11.65
C LYS A 227 16.03 -19.00 -12.95
N CYS A 228 15.99 -17.86 -13.64
CA CYS A 228 15.22 -17.74 -14.88
C CYS A 228 15.70 -18.67 -15.99
N GLN A 229 17.02 -18.87 -16.13
CA GLN A 229 17.55 -19.85 -17.07
C GLN A 229 17.07 -21.29 -16.79
N GLN A 230 16.79 -21.62 -15.52
CA GLN A 230 16.30 -22.93 -15.13
C GLN A 230 14.78 -23.09 -15.35
N CYS A 231 14.03 -21.98 -15.47
CA CYS A 231 12.57 -22.03 -15.55
C CYS A 231 12.03 -22.55 -16.90
N GLY A 232 12.84 -22.59 -17.97
CA GLY A 232 12.56 -23.35 -19.20
C GLY A 232 11.31 -22.98 -20.01
N VAL A 233 10.48 -22.03 -19.55
CA VAL A 233 9.21 -21.67 -20.17
C VAL A 233 9.17 -20.16 -20.32
N ALA A 234 9.33 -19.68 -21.55
CA ALA A 234 9.01 -18.31 -21.90
C ALA A 234 7.51 -18.10 -21.65
N ALA A 235 7.16 -17.22 -20.71
CA ALA A 235 5.77 -16.87 -20.45
C ALA A 235 5.12 -16.40 -21.76
N PRO A 236 3.91 -16.89 -22.12
CA PRO A 236 3.21 -16.41 -23.31
C PRO A 236 3.00 -14.89 -23.22
N LEU A 237 3.41 -14.16 -24.27
CA LEU A 237 3.25 -12.71 -24.37
C LEU A 237 1.78 -12.27 -24.51
N THR A 238 0.86 -13.23 -24.69
CA THR A 238 -0.57 -12.99 -24.78
C THR A 238 -1.23 -13.17 -23.42
N PRO A 239 -1.91 -12.12 -22.89
CA PRO A 239 -2.75 -12.26 -21.72
C PRO A 239 -3.77 -13.39 -21.95
N PRO A 240 -3.95 -14.33 -21.01
CA PRO A 240 -5.14 -15.18 -21.05
C PRO A 240 -6.38 -14.29 -21.06
N GLU A 241 -7.37 -14.63 -21.89
CA GLU A 241 -8.56 -13.82 -22.16
C GLU A 241 -9.11 -13.14 -20.90
N ALA A 242 -9.46 -11.86 -21.04
CA ALA A 242 -10.05 -11.02 -20.00
C ALA A 242 -11.17 -11.77 -19.25
N PRO A 243 -11.43 -11.45 -17.97
CA PRO A 243 -12.53 -12.05 -17.24
C PRO A 243 -13.83 -11.92 -18.04
N VAL A 244 -14.59 -13.02 -18.11
CA VAL A 244 -15.87 -13.20 -18.85
C VAL A 244 -16.90 -12.10 -18.54
N SER A 245 -16.68 -11.25 -17.52
CA SER A 245 -17.46 -10.05 -17.23
C SER A 245 -17.41 -8.95 -18.29
N ALA A 246 -16.53 -9.04 -19.30
CA ALA A 246 -16.46 -8.09 -20.41
C ALA A 246 -17.20 -8.54 -21.69
N ALA A 247 -17.83 -9.73 -21.69
CA ALA A 247 -18.71 -10.11 -22.79
C ALA A 247 -19.98 -9.24 -22.74
N PRO A 248 -20.42 -8.63 -23.86
CA PRO A 248 -21.73 -7.98 -23.90
C PRO A 248 -22.79 -9.02 -23.56
N ILE A 249 -23.56 -8.75 -22.50
CA ILE A 249 -24.73 -9.55 -22.15
C ILE A 249 -25.78 -9.21 -23.21
N ASP A 250 -25.77 -9.93 -24.34
CA ASP A 250 -26.93 -9.92 -25.22
C ASP A 250 -28.09 -10.57 -24.46
N ASP A 251 -29.25 -9.89 -24.46
CA ASP A 251 -30.51 -10.21 -23.77
C ASP A 251 -31.13 -11.55 -24.23
N GLY A 252 -30.45 -12.68 -23.96
CA GLY A 252 -30.86 -14.01 -24.40
C GLY A 252 -30.44 -15.15 -23.48
N LEU A 253 -30.10 -14.88 -22.22
CA LEU A 253 -29.74 -15.93 -21.27
C LEU A 253 -30.99 -16.70 -20.81
N VAL A 254 -31.16 -17.90 -21.36
CA VAL A 254 -32.03 -18.95 -20.79
C VAL A 254 -31.49 -19.28 -19.38
N PRO A 255 -32.31 -19.20 -18.31
CA PRO A 255 -31.83 -19.51 -16.98
C PRO A 255 -31.41 -20.98 -16.92
N ALA A 256 -30.15 -21.21 -16.55
CA ALA A 256 -29.68 -22.54 -16.18
C ALA A 256 -30.36 -22.94 -14.86
N SER A 257 -31.44 -23.71 -14.96
CA SER A 257 -32.07 -24.36 -13.82
C SER A 257 -31.16 -25.50 -13.36
N TYR A 258 -30.53 -25.35 -12.21
CA TYR A 258 -30.02 -26.50 -11.48
C TYR A 258 -31.23 -27.28 -10.94
N THR A 259 -31.54 -28.42 -11.56
CA THR A 259 -32.41 -29.43 -10.93
C THR A 259 -31.65 -30.04 -9.77
N ASP A 260 -32.09 -29.74 -8.55
CA ASP A 260 -31.69 -30.47 -7.36
C ASP A 260 -32.02 -31.96 -7.51
N PRO A 261 -31.08 -32.89 -7.29
CA PRO A 261 -31.41 -34.31 -7.25
C PRO A 261 -32.24 -34.60 -5.99
N ALA A 262 -33.41 -35.21 -6.19
CA ALA A 262 -34.35 -35.61 -5.15
C ALA A 262 -33.74 -36.58 -4.11
N PRO A 263 -34.24 -36.57 -2.85
CA PRO A 263 -33.73 -37.44 -1.79
C PRO A 263 -34.09 -38.93 -2.01
N PRO A 264 -33.27 -39.87 -1.54
CA PRO A 264 -33.44 -41.29 -1.81
C PRO A 264 -34.36 -41.94 -0.77
N ASP A 265 -35.53 -42.41 -1.19
CA ASP A 265 -36.31 -43.38 -0.43
C ASP A 265 -36.72 -44.59 -1.28
N SER A 266 -36.29 -45.75 -0.78
CA SER A 266 -36.96 -47.05 -0.83
C SER A 266 -36.83 -47.96 -2.07
N ALA A 267 -35.92 -48.93 -1.88
CA ALA A 267 -36.08 -50.38 -2.08
C ALA A 267 -35.98 -50.99 -3.50
N SER A 268 -34.93 -51.79 -3.74
CA SER A 268 -35.08 -53.24 -3.83
C SER A 268 -33.74 -54.01 -3.89
N THR A 269 -33.53 -54.86 -2.88
CA THR A 269 -33.01 -56.25 -2.95
C THR A 269 -31.58 -56.58 -3.44
N ARG A 270 -30.70 -56.80 -2.43
CA ARG A 270 -29.70 -57.89 -2.20
C ARG A 270 -28.95 -58.55 -3.38
N GLN A 271 -27.63 -58.67 -3.23
CA GLN A 271 -26.92 -59.97 -3.09
C GLN A 271 -25.54 -59.85 -2.40
N PRO A 272 -25.00 -60.93 -1.80
CA PRO A 272 -23.93 -60.90 -0.79
C PRO A 272 -22.49 -61.03 -1.33
N LEU A 273 -21.55 -60.59 -0.49
CA LEU A 273 -20.08 -60.66 -0.62
C LEU A 273 -19.51 -62.03 -1.06
N PRO A 274 -18.30 -62.01 -1.62
CA PRO A 274 -17.24 -62.80 -0.99
C PRO A 274 -16.00 -61.96 -0.61
N ALA A 275 -15.38 -62.36 0.49
CA ALA A 275 -14.12 -61.87 1.00
C ALA A 275 -12.92 -62.54 0.29
N ALA A 276 -11.90 -61.75 0.00
CA ALA A 276 -10.48 -62.08 -0.24
C ALA A 276 -9.84 -60.75 -0.73
N ASP A 277 -8.62 -60.33 -0.45
CA ASP A 277 -7.51 -60.94 0.26
C ASP A 277 -6.51 -59.82 0.62
N GLN A 278 -5.47 -60.19 1.33
CA GLN A 278 -4.50 -59.36 2.02
C GLN A 278 -3.53 -58.56 1.10
N SER A 279 -3.00 -57.49 1.70
CA SER A 279 -1.87 -56.57 1.40
C SER A 279 -0.63 -57.21 0.71
N PRO A 280 0.33 -56.44 0.12
CA PRO A 280 1.22 -55.57 0.92
C PRO A 280 1.83 -54.30 0.25
N ASP A 281 2.42 -53.48 1.12
CA ASP A 281 3.51 -52.51 0.91
C ASP A 281 3.26 -51.18 0.17
N SER A 282 2.98 -50.14 0.96
CA SER A 282 3.44 -48.78 0.65
C SER A 282 3.94 -48.07 1.92
N PRO A 283 5.20 -47.56 1.93
CA PRO A 283 5.84 -47.02 3.12
C PRO A 283 5.51 -45.54 3.33
N ASN A 284 4.23 -45.18 3.30
CA ASN A 284 3.80 -43.81 3.57
C ASN A 284 2.87 -43.85 4.78
N GLY A 285 3.47 -43.88 5.96
CA GLY A 285 2.79 -43.58 7.22
C GLY A 285 2.02 -42.28 7.03
N GLY A 286 0.69 -42.38 7.08
CA GLY A 286 -0.19 -41.27 6.81
C GLY A 286 0.08 -40.12 7.78
N LEU A 287 -0.21 -38.90 7.34
CA LEU A 287 0.00 -37.65 8.09
C LEU A 287 -0.51 -37.72 9.55
N LEU A 288 -1.52 -38.55 9.81
CA LEU A 288 -2.09 -38.81 11.13
C LEU A 288 -1.14 -39.53 12.10
N ASP A 289 -0.27 -40.42 11.63
CA ASP A 289 0.70 -41.12 12.48
C ASP A 289 1.89 -40.22 12.83
N LEU A 290 2.32 -39.35 11.90
CA LEU A 290 3.29 -38.29 12.18
C LEU A 290 2.78 -37.31 13.26
N TRP A 291 1.48 -37.02 13.26
CA TRP A 291 0.87 -36.12 14.25
C TRP A 291 0.75 -36.75 15.64
N ARG A 292 0.53 -38.07 15.74
CA ARG A 292 0.51 -38.76 17.04
C ARG A 292 1.90 -38.96 17.64
N ALA A 293 2.94 -39.08 16.80
CA ALA A 293 4.32 -39.24 17.26
C ALA A 293 4.89 -37.97 17.90
N SER A 294 4.48 -36.78 17.46
CA SER A 294 4.94 -35.50 18.01
C SER A 294 4.32 -35.12 19.37
N ALA A 295 3.37 -35.91 19.87
CA ALA A 295 2.66 -35.65 21.12
C ALA A 295 3.14 -36.54 22.29
N ARG A 296 4.24 -37.30 22.13
CA ARG A 296 4.89 -38.05 23.20
C ARG A 296 6.20 -37.40 23.61
#